data_AF-A0A9D9DNT7-F1
#
_entry.id   AF-A0A9D9DNT7-F1
#
_cell.length_a   1.000
_cell.length_b   1.000
_cell.length_c   1.000
_cell.angle_alpha   90.00
_cell.angle_beta   90.00
_cell.angle_gamma   90.00
#
_symmetry.space_group_name_H-M   'P 1'
#
loop_
_entity.id
_entity.type
_entity.pdbx_description
1 polymer ?
#
loop_
_entity_poly.entity_id
_entity_poly.type
_entity_poly.pdbx_seq_one_letter_code
_entity_poly.pdbx_strand_id
1 'polypeptide(L)' 'TVNIGTHSMRKSFGYHHYKQFKDVAMLQMIFNHSSPQITLRYIGINQDQIDNSYRQFEL' A
#
# COMPACT_ATOMS: atom_id res chain seq x y z
N THR A 1 3.92 -20.31 4.86
CA THR A 1 2.55 -20.12 5.38
C THR A 1 2.10 -18.70 5.10
N VAL A 2 0.90 -18.49 4.56
CA VAL A 2 0.35 -17.15 4.35
C VAL A 2 -0.04 -16.58 5.72
N ASN A 3 0.56 -15.46 6.12
CA ASN A 3 0.27 -14.83 7.42
C ASN A 3 -0.95 -13.91 7.29
N ILE A 4 -2.11 -14.42 7.68
CA ILE A 4 -3.36 -13.65 7.73
C ILE A 4 -3.57 -13.15 9.15
N GLY A 5 -3.36 -11.85 9.38
CA GLY A 5 -3.71 -11.15 10.62
C GLY A 5 -5.01 -10.32 10.50
N THR A 6 -5.41 -9.70 11.62
CA THR A 6 -6.64 -8.87 11.74
C THR A 6 -6.70 -7.71 10.75
N HIS A 7 -5.54 -7.20 10.32
CA HIS A 7 -5.45 -6.08 9.38
C HIS A 7 -5.39 -6.50 7.91
N SER A 8 -5.30 -7.80 7.59
CA SER A 8 -5.03 -8.27 6.23
C SER A 8 -6.08 -7.80 5.25
N MET A 9 -7.37 -7.95 5.57
CA MET A 9 -8.46 -7.50 4.72
C MET A 9 -8.44 -5.98 4.49
N ARG A 10 -8.15 -5.20 5.53
CA ARG A 10 -8.05 -3.73 5.44
C ARG A 10 -6.89 -3.31 4.53
N LYS A 11 -5.74 -3.98 4.63
CA LYS A 11 -4.58 -3.75 3.76
C LYS A 11 -4.88 -4.14 2.32
N SER A 12 -5.48 -5.30 2.09
CA SER A 12 -5.88 -5.77 0.76
C SER A 12 -6.85 -4.81 0.09
N PHE A 13 -7.90 -4.36 0.81
CA PHE A 13 -8.82 -3.33 0.32
C PHE A 13 -8.06 -2.07 -0.11
N GLY A 14 -7.21 -1.53 0.77
CA GLY A 14 -6.47 -0.30 0.48
C GLY A 14 -5.52 -0.43 -0.70
N TYR A 15 -4.86 -1.58 -0.83
CA TYR A 15 -3.97 -1.88 -1.96
C TYR A 15 -4.70 -1.88 -3.29
N HIS A 16 -5.81 -2.62 -3.39
CA HIS A 16 -6.60 -2.70 -4.62
C HIS A 16 -7.28 -1.37 -4.95
N HIS A 17 -7.83 -0.68 -3.94
CA HIS A 17 -8.41 0.64 -4.12
C HIS A 17 -7.37 1.64 -4.64
N TYR A 18 -6.16 1.67 -4.07
CA TYR A 18 -5.08 2.54 -4.57
C TYR A 18 -4.66 2.18 -5.99
N LYS A 19 -4.58 0.88 -6.33
CA LYS A 19 -4.26 0.46 -7.70
C LYS A 19 -5.28 0.94 -8.72
N GLN A 20 -6.57 0.94 -8.38
CA GLN A 20 -7.65 1.37 -9.27
C GLN A 20 -7.76 2.89 -9.39
N PHE A 21 -7.75 3.60 -8.26
CA PHE A 21 -8.08 5.04 -8.23
C PHE A 21 -6.88 5.96 -8.07
N LYS A 22 -5.74 5.45 -7.58
CA LYS A 22 -4.52 6.22 -7.25
C LYS A 22 -4.74 7.39 -6.28
N ASP A 23 -5.85 7.37 -5.53
CA ASP A 23 -6.18 8.39 -4.53
C ASP A 23 -5.77 7.93 -3.13
N VAL A 24 -4.60 8.39 -2.69
CA VAL A 24 -4.09 8.13 -1.33
C VAL A 24 -4.76 9.01 -0.27
N ALA A 25 -5.26 10.19 -0.62
CA ALA A 25 -5.87 11.12 0.33
C ALA A 25 -7.20 10.55 0.85
N MET A 26 -8.00 9.98 -0.07
CA MET A 26 -9.21 9.24 0.29
C MET A 26 -8.90 8.06 1.22
N LEU A 27 -7.88 7.26 0.89
CA LEU A 27 -7.48 6.13 1.74
C LEU A 27 -6.93 6.57 3.09
N GLN A 28 -6.23 7.70 3.18
CA GLN A 28 -5.78 8.27 4.44
C GLN A 28 -6.98 8.61 5.34
N MET A 29 -8.02 9.24 4.79
CA MET A 29 -9.25 9.53 5.53
C MET A 29 -9.97 8.26 5.97
N ILE A 30 -10.17 7.29 5.06
CA ILE A 30 -10.79 5.98 5.36
C ILE A 30 -10.02 5.25 6.46
N PHE A 31 -8.68 5.32 6.41
CA PHE A 31 -7.84 4.64 7.38
C PHE A 31 -7.57 5.40 8.66
N ASN A 32 -7.94 6.68 8.73
CA ASN A 32 -7.63 7.61 9.81
C ASN A 32 -6.11 7.64 10.11
N HIS A 33 -5.30 7.73 9.07
CA HIS A 33 -3.85 7.87 9.21
C HIS A 33 -3.43 9.34 9.23
N SER A 34 -2.37 9.65 9.98
CA SER A 34 -1.86 11.02 10.11
C SER A 34 -1.15 11.55 8.86
N SER A 35 -0.75 10.69 7.92
CA SER A 35 -0.17 11.13 6.65
C SER A 35 -0.39 10.13 5.51
N PRO A 36 -0.32 10.58 4.24
CA PRO A 36 -0.38 9.70 3.07
C PRO A 36 0.74 8.65 3.06
N GLN A 37 1.93 9.00 3.54
CA GLN A 37 3.09 8.10 3.60
C GLN A 37 2.80 6.87 4.47
N ILE A 38 2.12 7.05 5.60
CA ILE A 38 1.70 5.95 6.48
C ILE A 38 0.73 5.04 5.73
N THR A 39 -0.23 5.61 5.00
CA THR A 39 -1.17 4.86 4.16
C THR A 39 -0.46 4.01 3.12
N LEU A 40 0.44 4.59 2.32
CA LEU A 40 1.16 3.86 1.26
C LEU A 40 2.04 2.73 1.81
N ARG A 41 2.70 2.97 2.95
CA ARG A 41 3.45 1.93 3.66
C ARG A 41 2.54 0.84 4.20
N TYR A 42 1.42 1.22 4.82
CA TYR A 42 0.47 0.28 5.44
C TYR A 42 -0.13 -0.70 4.43
N ILE A 43 -0.45 -0.22 3.21
CA ILE A 43 -1.02 -1.03 2.13
C ILE A 43 0.03 -1.74 1.26
N GLY A 44 1.33 -1.52 1.49
CA GLY A 44 2.41 -2.21 0.79
C GLY A 44 2.86 -1.61 -0.55
N ILE A 45 2.28 -0.49 -1.00
CA ILE A 45 2.63 0.13 -2.30
C ILE A 45 4.09 0.60 -2.33
N ASN A 46 4.60 1.18 -1.24
CA ASN A 46 5.99 1.63 -1.20
C ASN A 46 6.97 0.46 -1.37
N GLN A 47 6.66 -0.71 -0.78
CA GLN A 47 7.51 -1.88 -0.90
C GLN A 47 7.51 -2.39 -2.35
N ASP A 48 6.33 -2.51 -2.97
CA ASP A 48 6.21 -2.90 -4.37
C ASP A 48 7.00 -1.97 -5.29
N GLN A 49 6.97 -0.65 -5.04
CA GLN A 49 7.72 0.32 -5.83
C GLN A 49 9.24 0.16 -5.70
N ILE A 50 9.74 -0.06 -4.48
CA ILE A 50 11.16 -0.32 -4.22
C ILE A 50 11.59 -1.62 -4.90
N ASP A 51 10.80 -2.69 -4.72
CA ASP A 51 11.10 -3.99 -5.30
C ASP A 51 11.12 -3.93 -6.83
N ASN A 52 10.17 -3.20 -7.43
CA ASN A 52 10.16 -2.96 -8.87
C ASN A 52 11.37 -2.14 -9.32
N SER A 53 11.77 -1.12 -8.56
CA SER A 53 12.97 -0.32 -8.87
C SER A 53 14.22 -1.19 -8.91
N TYR A 54 14.39 -2.11 -7.95
CA TYR A 54 15.53 -3.04 -7.96
C TYR A 54 15.47 -4.02 -9.13
N ARG A 55 14.29 -4.53 -9.49
CA ARG A 55 14.12 -5.46 -10.61
C ARG A 55 14.38 -4.83 -11.97
N GLN A 56 14.21 -3.52 -12.11
CA GLN A 56 14.40 -2.79 -13.38
C GLN A 56 15.77 -2.12 -13.48
N PHE A 57 16.60 -2.24 -12.44
CA PHE A 57 17.94 -1.67 -12.43
C PHE A 57 18.91 -2.59 -13.17
N GLU A 58 19.38 -2.16 -14.34
CA GLU A 58 20.49 -2.76 -15.09
C GLU A 58 21.70 -1.82 -15.06
N LEU A 59 22.91 -2.38 -14.94
CA LEU A 59 24.19 -1.66 -14.86
C LEU A 59 24.85 -1.49 -16.23
#